data_AF-A0A2P2KG86-F1
#
_entry.id   AF-A0A2P2KG86-F1
#
_cell.length_a   1.000
_cell.length_b   1.000
_cell.length_c   1.000
_cell.angle_alpha   90.00
_cell.angle_beta   90.00
_cell.angle_gamma   90.00
#
_symmetry.space_group_name_H-M   'P 1'
#
loop_
_entity.id
_entity.type
_entity.pdbx_description
1 polymer ?
#
loop_
_entity_poly.entity_id
_entity_poly.type
_entity_poly.pdbx_seq_one_letter_code
_entity_poly.pdbx_strand_id
1 'polypeptide(L)' 'MSKDTLEFHWGKHHRAYVDNLNKQINGTELVGLSLEDVIVATYNKGNTLPAFNNAAQVGCAICIHDSCSFV' A
#
# COMPACT_ATOMS: atom_id res chain seq x y z
N MET A 1 10.31 -7.95 20.63
CA MET A 1 10.80 -6.94 19.66
C MET A 1 10.77 -5.60 20.37
N SER A 2 11.86 -4.82 20.35
CA SER A 2 11.86 -3.46 20.92
C SER A 2 11.07 -2.50 20.02
N LYS A 3 10.66 -1.35 20.56
CA LYS A 3 9.98 -0.29 19.82
C LYS A 3 10.76 0.11 18.56
N ASP A 4 12.08 0.34 18.70
CA ASP A 4 12.96 0.72 17.59
C ASP A 4 13.03 -0.35 16.49
N THR A 5 12.98 -1.64 16.89
CA THR A 5 12.99 -2.76 15.93
C THR A 5 11.69 -2.79 15.14
N LEU A 6 10.55 -2.54 15.79
CA LEU A 6 9.24 -2.47 15.14
C LEU A 6 9.17 -1.25 14.21
N GLU A 7 9.54 -0.07 14.66
CA GLU A 7 9.53 1.16 13.83
C GLU A 7 10.40 1.01 12.58
N PHE A 8 11.61 0.44 12.71
CA PHE A 8 12.47 0.18 11.56
C PHE A 8 11.86 -0.85 10.59
N HIS A 9 11.25 -1.91 11.12
CA HIS A 9 10.61 -2.95 10.31
C HIS A 9 9.42 -2.38 9.54
N TRP A 10 8.50 -1.70 10.24
CA TRP A 10 7.30 -1.12 9.65
C TRP A 10 7.63 0.01 8.66
N GLY A 11 8.51 0.93 9.03
CA GLY A 11 8.86 2.06 8.18
C GLY A 11 9.54 1.65 6.86
N LYS A 12 10.44 0.65 6.91
CA LYS A 12 11.13 0.16 5.71
C LYS A 12 10.21 -0.66 4.82
N HIS A 13 9.42 -1.56 5.40
CA HIS A 13 8.50 -2.40 4.64
C HIS A 13 7.37 -1.59 4.02
N HIS A 14 6.77 -0.67 4.78
CA HIS A 14 5.72 0.20 4.27
C HIS A 14 6.20 1.02 3.07
N ARG A 15 7.38 1.65 3.19
CA ARG A 15 7.98 2.41 2.07
C ARG A 15 8.22 1.54 0.84
N ALA A 16 8.73 0.31 1.03
CA ALA A 16 8.93 -0.61 -0.07
C ALA A 16 7.61 -0.99 -0.77
N TYR A 17 6.53 -1.18 -0.02
CA TYR A 17 5.20 -1.44 -0.59
C TYR A 17 4.65 -0.24 -1.35
N VAL A 18 4.83 1.00 -0.84
CA VAL A 18 4.45 2.23 -1.55
C VAL A 18 5.22 2.37 -2.87
N ASP A 19 6.55 2.23 -2.83
CA ASP A 19 7.39 2.34 -4.02
C ASP A 19 7.04 1.29 -5.08
N ASN A 20 6.77 0.05 -4.65
CA ASN A 20 6.40 -1.03 -5.55
C ASN A 20 4.98 -0.84 -6.12
N LEU A 21 4.03 -0.39 -5.30
CA LEU A 21 2.68 -0.07 -5.76
C LEU A 21 2.74 1.03 -6.83
N ASN A 22 3.44 2.13 -6.54
CA ASN A 22 3.60 3.25 -7.48
C ASN A 22 4.19 2.80 -8.82
N LYS A 23 5.20 1.91 -8.80
CA LYS A 23 5.77 1.33 -10.03
C LYS A 23 4.76 0.47 -10.79
N GLN A 24 3.95 -0.32 -10.10
CA GLN A 24 2.96 -1.21 -10.72
C GLN A 24 1.77 -0.47 -11.33
N ILE A 25 1.35 0.64 -10.71
CA ILE A 25 0.21 1.42 -11.19
C ILE A 25 0.61 2.48 -12.22
N ASN A 26 1.89 2.81 -12.35
CA ASN A 26 2.36 3.84 -13.28
C ASN A 26 1.92 3.53 -14.73
N GLY A 27 1.30 4.51 -15.39
CA GLY A 27 0.78 4.38 -16.75
C GLY A 27 -0.56 3.62 -16.85
N THR A 28 -1.18 3.29 -15.72
CA THR A 28 -2.53 2.71 -15.66
C THR A 28 -3.56 3.74 -15.21
N GLU A 29 -4.84 3.40 -15.37
CA GLU A 29 -5.98 4.17 -14.85
C GLU A 29 -6.05 4.24 -13.32
N LEU A 30 -5.21 3.46 -12.62
CA LEU A 30 -5.15 3.45 -11.16
C LEU A 30 -4.35 4.63 -10.60
N VAL A 31 -3.60 5.37 -11.44
CA VAL A 31 -2.84 6.56 -11.00
C VAL A 31 -3.81 7.67 -10.61
N GLY A 32 -3.62 8.23 -9.42
CA GLY A 32 -4.44 9.33 -8.91
C GLY A 32 -5.73 8.90 -8.21
N LEU A 33 -6.01 7.60 -8.15
CA LEU A 33 -7.07 7.06 -7.30
C LEU A 33 -6.64 7.03 -5.83
N SER A 34 -7.63 7.00 -4.92
CA SER A 34 -7.37 6.75 -3.50
C SER A 34 -6.85 5.32 -3.30
N LEU A 35 -6.14 5.08 -2.19
CA LEU A 35 -5.62 3.74 -1.89
C LEU A 35 -6.75 2.71 -1.76
N GLU A 36 -7.88 3.11 -1.17
CA GLU A 36 -9.08 2.29 -1.03
C GLU A 36 -9.65 1.92 -2.40
N ASP A 37 -9.77 2.87 -3.32
CA ASP A 37 -10.23 2.62 -4.69
C ASP A 37 -9.27 1.71 -5.45
N VAL A 38 -7.95 1.88 -5.27
CA VAL A 38 -6.94 0.99 -5.84
C VAL A 38 -7.10 -0.43 -5.29
N ILE A 39 -7.33 -0.60 -3.99
CA ILE A 39 -7.55 -1.93 -3.38
C ILE A 39 -8.80 -2.59 -3.98
N VAL A 40 -9.92 -1.85 -4.08
CA VAL A 40 -11.18 -2.39 -4.65
C VAL A 40 -11.03 -2.73 -6.12
N ALA A 41 -10.40 -1.86 -6.91
CA ALA A 41 -10.15 -2.08 -8.33
C ALA A 41 -9.22 -3.29 -8.56
N THR A 42 -8.15 -3.40 -7.77
CA THR A 42 -7.17 -4.49 -7.91
C THR A 42 -7.64 -5.81 -7.31
N TYR A 43 -8.65 -5.82 -6.43
CA TYR A 43 -9.31 -7.05 -5.98
C TYR A 43 -10.02 -7.78 -7.13
N ASN A 44 -10.49 -7.02 -8.13
CA ASN A 44 -11.02 -7.53 -9.41
C ASN A 44 -12.00 -8.72 -9.22
N LYS A 45 -13.01 -8.50 -8.35
CA LYS A 45 -14.08 -9.47 -8.04
C LYS A 45 -13.56 -10.86 -7.62
N GLY A 46 -12.42 -10.90 -6.93
CA GLY A 46 -11.79 -12.13 -6.45
C GLY A 46 -10.68 -12.66 -7.36
N ASN A 47 -10.43 -12.05 -8.53
CA ASN A 47 -9.29 -12.36 -9.38
C ASN A 47 -8.20 -11.28 -9.26
N THR A 48 -7.57 -11.25 -8.08
CA THR A 48 -6.65 -10.19 -7.66
C THR A 48 -5.54 -9.90 -8.68
N LEU A 49 -5.37 -8.63 -9.01
CA LEU A 49 -4.25 -8.15 -9.82
C LEU A 49 -2.95 -8.08 -9.00
N PRO A 50 -1.76 -8.12 -9.64
CA PRO A 50 -0.47 -8.06 -8.93
C PRO A 50 -0.29 -6.84 -8.02
N ALA A 51 -0.99 -5.74 -8.29
CA ALA A 51 -0.98 -4.52 -7.48
C ALA A 51 -1.75 -4.66 -6.15
N PHE A 52 -2.69 -5.61 -6.05
CA PHE A 52 -3.54 -5.78 -4.87
C PHE A 52 -2.74 -6.05 -3.59
N ASN A 53 -1.71 -6.91 -3.66
CA ASN A 53 -0.91 -7.24 -2.47
C ASN A 53 -0.16 -6.02 -1.93
N ASN A 54 0.43 -5.20 -2.79
CA ASN A 54 1.12 -4.00 -2.34
C ASN A 54 0.12 -2.97 -1.81
N ALA A 55 -1.01 -2.77 -2.48
CA ALA A 55 -2.07 -1.86 -2.04
C ALA A 55 -2.64 -2.25 -0.66
N ALA A 56 -2.96 -3.53 -0.46
CA ALA A 56 -3.47 -4.05 0.81
C ALA A 56 -2.45 -3.90 1.96
N GLN A 57 -1.15 -4.12 1.69
CA GLN A 57 -0.09 -3.96 2.70
C GLN A 57 0.14 -2.49 3.09
N VAL A 58 0.05 -1.57 2.12
CA VAL A 58 0.09 -0.13 2.40
C VAL A 58 -1.10 0.25 3.30
N GLY A 59 -2.31 -0.23 2.98
CA GLY A 59 -3.53 0.05 3.74
C GLY A 59 -3.50 -0.53 5.16
N CYS A 60 -3.02 -1.76 5.32
CA CYS A 60 -2.90 -2.42 6.63
C CYS A 60 -1.94 -1.67 7.57
N ALA A 61 -0.81 -1.17 7.04
CA ALA A 61 0.15 -0.39 7.81
C ALA A 61 -0.40 1.01 8.20
N ILE A 62 -1.26 1.60 7.36
CA ILE A 62 -1.93 2.87 7.65
C ILE A 62 -2.88 2.75 8.85
N CYS A 63 -3.58 1.63 9.00
CA CYS A 63 -4.47 1.39 10.15
C CYS A 63 -3.73 1.26 11.50
N ILE A 64 -2.43 1.01 11.50
CA ILE A 64 -1.60 0.93 12.72
C ILE A 64 -1.02 2.32 13.08
N HIS A 65 -0.94 3.22 12.11
CA HIS A 65 -0.30 4.52 12.24
C HIS A 65 -1.23 5.59 11.66
N ASP A 66 -2.29 5.91 12.39
CA ASP A 66 -3.37 6.86 12.03
C ASP A 66 -2.88 8.32 11.95
N SER A 67 -1.85 8.60 11.13
CA SER A 67 -1.25 9.94 10.95
C SER A 67 -0.24 10.03 9.79
N CYS A 68 -0.46 9.33 8.67
CA CYS A 68 0.34 9.59 7.47
C CYS A 68 -0.55 9.88 6.26
N SER A 69 -0.80 11.17 6.03
CA SER A 69 -1.47 11.69 4.84
C SER A 69 -0.70 11.29 3.58
N PHE A 70 -1.41 10.71 2.63
CA PHE A 70 -0.92 10.40 1.29
C PHE A 70 -0.92 11.71 0.48
N VAL A 71 0.27 12.30 0.28
CA VAL A 71 0.59 13.31 -0.75
C VAL A 71 1.87 12.89 -1.45
#